data_AF-A0A673G6J9-F1
#
_entry.id   AF-A0A673G6J9-F1
#
_cell.length_a   1.000
_cell.length_b   1.000
_cell.length_c   1.000
_cell.angle_alpha   90.00
_cell.angle_beta   90.00
_cell.angle_gamma   90.00
#
_symmetry.space_group_name_H-M   'P 1'
#
loop_
_entity.id
_entity.type
_entity.pdbx_description
1 polymer ?
#
loop_
_entity_poly.entity_id
_entity_poly.type
_entity_poly.pdbx_seq_one_letter_code
_entity_poly.pdbx_strand_id
1 'polypeptide(L)'
;QTTIRKWTDDQGKKLKCSAPIYIDYALSYIQEILSDERVFPTKAGSSFPSGFIFLIQKIFVMLFRTLAHLFSVHYQDAIAVEIHPQLNTLFTHFITFSHTFRLLEPSETAPIDELIAVLTC
;
A
#
# COMPACT_ATOMS: atom_id res chain seq x y z
N GLN A 1 11.22 -10.62 12.75
CA GLN A 1 12.45 -9.88 12.40
C GLN A 1 12.14 -8.41 12.21
N THR A 2 12.86 -7.51 12.88
CA THR A 2 12.56 -6.06 12.89
C THR A 2 13.07 -5.40 11.60
N THR A 3 12.25 -5.38 10.56
CA THR A 3 12.55 -4.62 9.34
C THR A 3 12.45 -3.13 9.67
N ILE A 4 13.58 -2.41 9.65
CA ILE A 4 13.61 -0.96 9.90
C ILE A 4 13.10 -0.25 8.64
N ARG A 5 11.97 0.44 8.75
CA ARG A 5 11.36 1.20 7.66
C ARG A 5 11.56 2.70 7.85
N LYS A 6 11.54 3.44 6.75
CA LYS A 6 11.59 4.92 6.74
C LYS A 6 10.19 5.44 6.46
N TRP A 7 9.63 6.18 7.41
CA TRP A 7 8.43 7.00 7.25
C TRP A 7 8.84 8.44 6.94
N THR A 8 8.01 9.17 6.19
CA THR A 8 8.18 10.62 6.00
C THR A 8 6.91 11.28 6.50
N ASP A 9 7.04 12.07 7.57
CA ASP A 9 5.92 12.80 8.14
C ASP A 9 5.50 14.00 7.26
N ASP A 10 4.42 14.67 7.66
CA ASP A 10 3.84 15.79 6.92
C ASP A 10 4.77 17.01 6.82
N GLN A 11 5.84 17.04 7.61
CA GLN A 11 6.89 18.07 7.55
C GLN A 11 8.10 17.64 6.71
N GLY A 12 8.03 16.47 6.06
CA GLY A 12 9.11 15.94 5.23
C GLY A 12 10.25 15.28 6.02
N LYS A 13 10.11 15.11 7.34
CA LYS A 13 11.15 14.52 8.18
C LYS A 13 11.09 12.99 8.08
N LYS A 14 12.26 12.39 7.82
CA LYS A 14 12.42 10.94 7.71
C LYS A 14 12.58 10.33 9.10
N LEU A 15 11.62 9.52 9.52
CA LEU A 15 11.64 8.79 10.78
C LEU A 15 11.95 7.31 10.51
N LYS A 16 12.87 6.73 11.31
CA LYS A 16 13.09 5.29 11.34
C LYS A 16 12.08 4.69 12.32
N CYS A 17 11.30 3.72 11.88
CA CYS A 17 10.34 3.02 12.71
C CYS A 17 10.36 1.50 12.42
N SER A 18 9.81 0.72 13.36
CA SER A 18 9.59 -0.71 13.14
C SER A 18 8.45 -0.93 12.14
N ALA A 19 8.40 -2.11 11.53
CA ALA A 19 7.33 -2.47 10.59
C ALA A 19 5.89 -2.26 11.13
N PRO A 20 5.52 -2.67 12.37
CA PRO A 20 4.17 -2.42 12.88
C PRO A 20 3.88 -0.93 13.05
N ILE A 21 4.84 -0.13 13.51
CA ILE A 21 4.67 1.33 13.64
C ILE A 21 4.54 1.99 12.27
N TYR A 22 5.29 1.53 11.27
CA TYR A 22 5.13 2.00 9.89
C TYR A 22 3.71 1.72 9.37
N ILE A 23 3.20 0.50 9.60
CA ILE A 23 1.86 0.10 9.14
C ILE A 23 0.79 0.96 9.81
N ASP A 24 0.91 1.20 11.11
CA ASP A 24 0.00 2.06 11.87
C ASP A 24 -0.05 3.50 11.31
N TYR A 25 1.12 4.11 11.10
CA TYR A 25 1.21 5.43 10.46
C TYR A 25 0.65 5.43 9.05
N ALA A 26 0.95 4.39 8.27
CA ALA A 26 0.51 4.31 6.89
C ALA A 26 -1.02 4.21 6.78
N LEU A 27 -1.63 3.32 7.56
CA LEU A 27 -3.08 3.13 7.54
C LEU A 27 -3.82 4.33 8.16
N SER A 28 -3.28 4.94 9.22
CA SER A 28 -3.83 6.16 9.81
C SER A 28 -3.83 7.32 8.82
N TYR A 29 -2.72 7.54 8.11
CA TYR A 29 -2.61 8.56 7.08
C TYR A 29 -3.61 8.32 5.93
N ILE A 30 -3.72 7.07 5.45
CA ILE A 30 -4.68 6.72 4.40
C ILE A 30 -6.11 7.00 4.87
N GLN A 31 -6.45 6.62 6.11
CA GLN A 31 -7.77 6.85 6.67
C GLN A 31 -8.10 8.35 6.77
N GLU A 32 -7.16 9.18 7.20
CA GLU A 32 -7.32 10.64 7.27
C GLU A 32 -7.62 11.21 5.88
N ILE A 33 -6.83 10.80 4.87
CA ILE A 33 -7.02 11.24 3.49
C ILE A 33 -8.39 10.81 2.93
N LEU A 34 -8.80 9.55 3.16
CA LEU A 34 -10.11 9.05 2.72
C LEU A 34 -11.29 9.74 3.42
N SER A 35 -11.06 10.30 4.61
CA SER A 35 -12.09 10.98 5.40
C SER A 35 -12.17 12.49 5.10
N ASP A 36 -11.19 13.05 4.38
CA ASP A 36 -11.17 14.47 4.00
C ASP A 36 -12.01 14.69 2.73
N GLU A 37 -13.20 15.28 2.88
CA GLU A 37 -14.09 15.60 1.75
C GLU A 37 -13.49 16.56 0.72
N ARG A 38 -12.42 17.29 1.07
CA ARG A 38 -11.68 18.13 0.12
C ARG A 38 -10.83 17.30 -0.83
N VAL A 39 -10.46 16.09 -0.41
CA VAL A 39 -9.66 15.14 -1.18
C VAL A 39 -10.52 14.08 -1.84
N PHE A 40 -11.48 13.52 -1.09
CA PHE A 40 -12.48 12.56 -1.56
C PHE A 40 -13.88 13.17 -1.43
N PRO A 41 -14.33 13.96 -2.43
CA PRO A 41 -15.62 14.62 -2.36
C PRO A 41 -16.77 13.61 -2.33
N THR A 42 -17.68 13.78 -1.37
CA THR A 42 -18.87 12.94 -1.18
C THR A 42 -20.13 13.48 -1.88
N LYS A 43 -20.10 14.78 -2.24
CA LYS A 43 -21.22 15.48 -2.87
C LYS A 43 -21.16 15.35 -4.40
N ALA A 44 -22.29 15.00 -5.00
CA ALA A 44 -22.43 14.95 -6.45
C ALA A 44 -22.13 16.32 -7.08
N GLY A 45 -21.35 16.32 -8.17
CA GLY A 45 -20.94 17.54 -8.87
C GLY A 45 -19.64 18.18 -8.35
N SER A 46 -19.11 17.72 -7.21
CA SER A 46 -17.78 18.13 -6.75
C SER A 46 -16.68 17.47 -7.58
N SER A 47 -15.61 18.22 -7.87
CA SER A 47 -14.44 17.73 -8.60
C SER A 47 -13.34 17.31 -7.62
N PHE A 48 -12.55 16.30 -8.00
CA PHE A 48 -11.34 15.92 -7.27
C PHE A 48 -10.28 17.03 -7.33
N PRO A 49 -9.41 17.17 -6.31
CA PRO A 49 -8.40 18.21 -6.28
C PRO A 49 -7.33 18.02 -7.37
N SER A 50 -6.67 19.12 -7.73
CA SER A 50 -5.48 19.07 -8.60
C SER A 50 -4.40 18.20 -7.96
N GLY A 51 -3.93 17.18 -8.68
CA GLY A 51 -2.92 16.25 -8.18
C GLY A 51 -3.48 15.02 -7.43
N PHE A 52 -4.79 14.79 -7.47
CA PHE A 52 -5.42 13.60 -6.90
C PHE A 52 -4.72 12.29 -7.31
N ILE A 53 -4.35 12.13 -8.57
CA ILE A 53 -3.66 10.92 -9.05
C ILE A 53 -2.31 10.71 -8.36
N PHE A 54 -1.51 11.77 -8.14
CA PHE A 54 -0.25 11.66 -7.41
C PHE A 54 -0.46 11.23 -5.96
N LEU A 55 -1.55 11.71 -5.34
CA LEU A 55 -1.92 11.28 -4.00
C LEU A 55 -2.35 9.80 -3.98
N ILE A 56 -3.14 9.35 -4.97
CA ILE A 56 -3.49 7.94 -5.12
C ILE A 56 -2.24 7.08 -5.30
N GLN A 57 -1.30 7.47 -6.16
CA GLN A 57 -0.02 6.76 -6.32
C GLN A 57 0.72 6.63 -4.98
N LYS A 58 0.82 7.72 -4.20
CA LYS A 58 1.42 7.70 -2.87
C LYS A 58 0.73 6.70 -1.92
N ILE A 59 -0.61 6.67 -1.91
CA ILE A 59 -1.41 5.71 -1.12
C ILE A 59 -1.11 4.27 -1.56
N PHE A 60 -1.08 4.02 -2.86
CA PHE A 60 -0.80 2.69 -3.41
C PHE A 60 0.59 2.20 -3.03
N VAL A 61 1.61 3.06 -3.04
CA VAL A 61 2.97 2.71 -2.59
C VAL A 61 2.98 2.31 -1.11
N MET A 62 2.21 3.00 -0.27
CA MET A 62 2.10 2.68 1.16
C MET A 62 1.40 1.34 1.39
N LEU A 63 0.28 1.09 0.69
CA LEU A 63 -0.43 -0.19 0.73
C LEU A 63 0.42 -1.34 0.22
N PHE A 64 1.14 -1.14 -0.90
CA PHE A 64 2.07 -2.10 -1.46
C PHE A 64 3.13 -2.51 -0.43
N ARG A 65 3.76 -1.55 0.24
CA ARG A 65 4.78 -1.83 1.28
C ARG A 65 4.21 -2.64 2.44
N THR A 66 2.95 -2.40 2.81
CA THR A 66 2.24 -3.18 3.84
C THR A 66 2.02 -4.62 3.38
N LEU A 67 1.44 -4.81 2.19
CA LEU A 67 1.19 -6.14 1.63
C LEU A 67 2.50 -6.92 1.41
N ALA A 68 3.52 -6.29 0.83
CA ALA A 68 4.85 -6.89 0.64
C ALA A 68 5.47 -7.35 1.97
N HIS A 69 5.20 -6.65 3.08
CA HIS A 69 5.63 -7.10 4.41
C HIS A 69 4.95 -8.39 4.83
N LEU A 70 3.63 -8.47 4.62
CA LEU A 70 2.85 -9.64 4.98
C LEU A 70 3.36 -10.87 4.23
N PHE A 71 3.65 -10.74 2.94
CA PHE A 71 4.23 -11.82 2.14
C PHE A 71 5.65 -12.21 2.55
N SER A 72 6.53 -11.23 2.80
CA SER A 72 7.94 -11.51 3.09
C SER A 72 8.20 -12.01 4.52
N VAL A 73 7.38 -11.60 5.48
CA VAL A 73 7.64 -11.86 6.92
C VAL A 73 6.56 -12.70 7.58
N HIS A 74 5.28 -12.54 7.18
CA HIS A 74 4.14 -13.11 7.90
C HIS A 74 3.34 -14.13 7.08
N TYR A 75 3.86 -14.59 5.94
CA TYR A 75 3.11 -15.52 5.09
C TYR A 75 2.90 -16.88 5.75
N GLN A 76 3.88 -17.36 6.54
CA GLN A 76 3.72 -18.58 7.34
C GLN A 76 2.65 -18.43 8.43
N ASP A 77 2.57 -17.25 9.06
CA ASP A 77 1.52 -16.95 10.02
C ASP A 77 0.14 -16.95 9.32
N ALA A 78 0.05 -16.36 8.12
CA ALA A 78 -1.16 -16.37 7.30
C ALA A 78 -1.58 -17.77 6.85
N ILE A 79 -0.63 -18.69 6.63
CA ILE A 79 -0.92 -20.10 6.39
C ILE A 79 -1.47 -20.75 7.66
N ALA A 80 -0.84 -20.51 8.81
CA ALA A 80 -1.22 -21.12 10.09
C ALA A 80 -2.65 -20.76 10.53
N VAL A 81 -3.14 -19.57 10.15
CA VAL A 81 -4.53 -19.13 10.40
C VAL A 81 -5.45 -19.26 9.18
N GLU A 82 -5.00 -19.95 8.13
CA GLU A 82 -5.77 -20.28 6.91
C GLU A 82 -6.32 -19.08 6.12
N ILE A 83 -5.67 -17.90 6.21
CA ILE A 83 -6.05 -16.69 5.45
C ILE A 83 -5.21 -16.45 4.19
N HIS A 84 -4.21 -17.29 3.92
CA HIS A 84 -3.30 -17.13 2.79
C HIS A 84 -4.02 -17.08 1.41
N PRO A 85 -5.13 -17.81 1.12
CA PRO A 85 -5.81 -17.69 -0.17
C PRO A 85 -6.46 -16.32 -0.38
N GLN A 86 -7.04 -15.73 0.67
CA GLN A 86 -7.61 -14.39 0.65
C GLN A 86 -6.53 -13.34 0.46
N LEU A 87 -5.38 -13.51 1.14
CA LEU A 87 -4.22 -12.63 0.97
C LEU A 87 -3.70 -12.66 -0.48
N ASN A 88 -3.62 -13.85 -1.09
CA ASN A 88 -3.20 -14.01 -2.49
C ASN A 88 -4.18 -13.35 -3.46
N THR A 89 -5.48 -13.53 -3.24
CA THR A 89 -6.53 -12.92 -4.07
C THR A 89 -6.46 -11.39 -3.98
N LEU A 90 -6.34 -10.85 -2.76
CA LEU A 90 -6.22 -9.41 -2.53
C LEU A 90 -4.99 -8.85 -3.23
N PHE A 91 -3.83 -9.51 -3.09
CA PHE A 91 -2.59 -9.04 -3.68
C PHE A 91 -2.61 -9.10 -5.21
N THR A 92 -3.13 -10.17 -5.78
CA THR A 92 -3.29 -10.34 -7.23
C THR A 92 -4.16 -9.22 -7.81
N HIS A 93 -5.31 -8.95 -7.18
CA HIS A 93 -6.18 -7.86 -7.60
C HIS A 93 -5.48 -6.49 -7.47
N PHE A 94 -4.83 -6.25 -6.33
CA PHE A 94 -4.12 -4.99 -6.07
C PHE A 94 -3.03 -4.71 -7.13
N ILE A 95 -2.20 -5.71 -7.46
CA ILE A 95 -1.14 -5.56 -8.47
C ILE A 95 -1.74 -5.39 -9.87
N THR A 96 -2.74 -6.19 -10.24
CA THR A 96 -3.41 -6.08 -11.54
C THR A 96 -4.02 -4.69 -11.75
N PHE A 97 -4.70 -4.16 -10.73
CA PHE A 97 -5.25 -2.81 -10.75
C PHE A 97 -4.14 -1.76 -10.84
N SER A 98 -3.08 -1.91 -10.04
CA SER A 98 -1.94 -1.00 -10.05
C SER A 98 -1.25 -0.93 -11.40
N HIS A 99 -1.10 -2.06 -12.10
CA HIS A 99 -0.52 -2.12 -13.44
C HIS A 99 -1.43 -1.47 -14.47
N THR A 100 -2.72 -1.77 -14.42
CA THR A 100 -3.73 -1.22 -15.35
C THR A 100 -3.75 0.30 -15.32
N PHE A 101 -3.65 0.89 -14.13
CA PHE A 101 -3.75 2.34 -13.94
C PHE A 101 -2.40 3.03 -13.68
N ARG A 102 -1.27 2.31 -13.80
CA ARG A 102 0.10 2.83 -13.58
C ARG A 102 0.24 3.53 -12.22
N LEU A 103 -0.22 2.86 -11.16
CA LEU A 103 -0.25 3.40 -9.80
C LEU A 103 1.02 3.10 -8.99
N LEU A 104 1.84 2.16 -9.47
CA LEU A 104 3.13 1.80 -8.91
C LEU A 104 4.19 1.87 -10.00
N GLU A 105 5.36 2.41 -9.65
CA GLU A 105 6.51 2.41 -10.55
C GLU A 105 7.21 1.03 -10.51
N PRO A 106 7.77 0.54 -11.63
CA PRO A 106 8.47 -0.75 -11.65
C PRO A 106 9.61 -0.84 -10.62
N SER A 107 10.26 0.28 -10.33
CA SER A 107 11.32 0.34 -9.31
C SER A 107 10.81 0.03 -7.89
N GLU A 108 9.52 0.19 -7.63
CA GLU A 108 8.89 -0.05 -6.33
C GLU A 108 8.50 -1.51 -6.15
N THR A 109 8.11 -2.18 -7.24
CA THR A 109 7.71 -3.59 -7.24
C THR A 109 8.88 -4.57 -7.36
N ALA A 110 10.01 -4.10 -7.93
CA ALA A 110 11.21 -4.88 -8.21
C ALA A 110 11.63 -5.90 -7.13
N PRO A 111 11.58 -5.60 -5.81
CA PRO A 111 11.98 -6.55 -4.78
C PRO A 111 11.10 -7.81 -4.67
N ILE A 112 9.90 -7.82 -5.25
CA ILE A 112 8.95 -8.94 -5.19
C ILE A 112 8.38 -9.30 -6.57
N ASP A 113 9.08 -8.94 -7.65
CA ASP A 113 8.64 -9.22 -9.02
C ASP A 113 8.43 -10.72 -9.27
N GLU A 114 9.27 -11.59 -8.69
CA GLU A 114 9.09 -13.05 -8.80
C GLU A 114 7.78 -13.53 -8.16
N LEU A 115 7.41 -12.98 -6.99
CA LEU A 115 6.16 -13.28 -6.31
C LEU A 115 4.96 -12.75 -7.10
N ILE A 116 5.08 -11.54 -7.66
CA ILE A 116 4.07 -10.96 -8.54
C ILE A 116 3.84 -11.90 -9.73
N ALA A 117 4.91 -12.32 -10.41
CA ALA A 117 4.83 -13.22 -11.56
C ALA A 117 4.13 -14.54 -11.23
N VAL A 118 4.41 -15.14 -10.07
CA VAL A 118 3.79 -16.40 -9.60
C VAL A 118 2.29 -16.25 -9.33
N LEU A 119 1.86 -15.08 -8.82
CA LEU A 119 0.47 -14.86 -8.44
C LEU A 119 -0.41 -14.31 -9.57
N THR A 120 0.19 -13.68 -10.59
CA THR A 120 -0.55 -13.04 -11.69
C THR A 120 -0.44 -13.75 -13.04
N CYS A 121 0.38 -14.81 -13.17
CA CYS A 121 0.42 -15.69 -14.36
C CYS A 121 -0.45 -16.94 -14.15
#